data_AF-A0A8S8XVC3-F1
#
_entry.id   AF-A0A8S8XVC3-F1
#
_cell.length_a   1.000
_cell.length_b   1.000
_cell.length_c   1.000
_cell.angle_alpha   90.00
_cell.angle_beta   90.00
_cell.angle_gamma   90.00
#
_symmetry.space_group_name_H-M   'P 1'
#
loop_
_entity.id
_entity.type
_entity.pdbx_description
1 polymer ?
#
loop_
_entity_poly.entity_id
_entity_poly.type
_entity_poly.pdbx_seq_one_letter_code
_entity_poly.pdbx_strand_id
1 'polypeptide(L)'
;MQPQHFLGDLSGLWRLDQRPPIRGLTWDWWWWLVMLEDEQGRPTGKQLMTLWSTKDAPRVEVNGQTWRPEGRPGVDDHGGMSLDGMVCAWWFDGQMMHDAVLAKRCSMVVLPGEHPSGLEATPGRAWGRLPLLDEDYSMGMDDDGSGFWLTLNPMPEGAPFSSLDLRLEPASERLSTAREATATYAAGLGYDILRLHGTRAAGQIDGAEVRGTAYFQKVKVQAPSVPWYWGSCTSPTARTSTGSSHTSPQP
;
A
#
# COMPACT_ATOMS: atom_id res chain seq x y z
N MET A 1 -1.45 16.87 24.65
CA MET A 1 -1.59 15.54 25.28
C MET A 1 -1.39 14.50 24.18
N GLN A 2 -0.62 13.43 24.42
CA GLN A 2 -0.48 12.36 23.42
C GLN A 2 -1.75 11.50 23.47
N PRO A 3 -2.44 11.30 22.34
CA PRO A 3 -3.63 10.45 22.33
C PRO A 3 -3.21 8.97 22.44
N GLN A 4 -4.06 8.17 23.08
CA GLN A 4 -3.84 6.72 23.27
C GLN A 4 -4.24 5.89 22.05
N HIS A 5 -5.04 6.47 21.14
CA HIS A 5 -5.52 5.85 19.90
C HIS A 5 -5.53 6.87 18.76
N PHE A 6 -5.52 6.39 17.53
CA PHE A 6 -5.75 7.22 16.36
C PHE A 6 -7.15 7.83 16.37
N LEU A 7 -7.25 9.10 16.01
CA LEU A 7 -8.51 9.85 16.04
C LEU A 7 -9.11 9.96 14.63
N GLY A 8 -10.38 10.39 14.53
CA GLY A 8 -11.09 10.52 13.26
C GLY A 8 -11.75 9.21 12.81
N ASP A 9 -12.28 9.21 11.60
CA ASP A 9 -12.95 8.03 11.03
C ASP A 9 -11.91 7.13 10.32
N LEU A 10 -11.73 5.91 10.86
CA LEU A 10 -10.89 4.86 10.29
C LEU A 10 -11.71 3.69 9.74
N SER A 11 -13.05 3.77 9.74
CA SER A 11 -13.91 2.69 9.22
C SER A 11 -13.64 2.39 7.74
N GLY A 12 -13.18 3.39 6.99
CA GLY A 12 -12.79 3.29 5.60
C GLY A 12 -11.41 2.68 5.36
N LEU A 13 -10.57 2.45 6.39
CA LEU A 13 -9.16 2.06 6.25
C LEU A 13 -8.95 0.76 5.48
N TRP A 14 -9.79 -0.24 5.71
CA TRP A 14 -9.63 -1.57 5.12
C TRP A 14 -10.61 -1.86 3.99
N ARG A 15 -11.67 -1.05 3.88
CA ARG A 15 -12.77 -1.24 2.93
C ARG A 15 -12.42 -0.88 1.49
N LEU A 16 -12.82 -1.69 0.52
CA LEU A 16 -12.62 -1.41 -0.92
C LEU A 16 -13.88 -0.94 -1.64
N ASP A 17 -14.99 -0.83 -0.94
CA ASP A 17 -16.33 -0.57 -1.49
C ASP A 17 -16.78 0.90 -1.37
N GLN A 18 -15.89 1.79 -0.89
CA GLN A 18 -16.17 3.23 -0.72
C GLN A 18 -16.72 3.88 -2.00
N ARG A 19 -16.29 3.40 -3.17
CA ARG A 19 -16.85 3.74 -4.48
C ARG A 19 -16.93 2.51 -5.39
N PRO A 20 -17.97 2.40 -6.25
CA PRO A 20 -18.10 1.30 -7.20
C PRO A 20 -16.88 1.20 -8.11
N PRO A 21 -16.22 0.03 -8.25
CA PRO A 21 -15.03 -0.10 -9.06
C PRO A 21 -15.33 0.06 -10.55
N ILE A 22 -14.50 0.85 -11.23
CA ILE A 22 -14.43 0.96 -12.68
C ILE A 22 -13.29 0.05 -13.18
N ARG A 23 -13.66 -0.94 -14.00
CA ARG A 23 -12.74 -1.91 -14.58
C ARG A 23 -11.63 -1.21 -15.37
N GLY A 24 -10.40 -1.61 -15.13
CA GLY A 24 -9.18 -1.08 -15.75
C GLY A 24 -8.69 0.24 -15.16
N LEU A 25 -9.51 0.93 -14.35
CA LEU A 25 -9.21 2.27 -13.84
C LEU A 25 -9.11 2.34 -12.32
N THR A 26 -9.71 1.40 -11.59
CA THR A 26 -9.69 1.40 -10.12
C THR A 26 -8.38 0.82 -9.63
N TRP A 27 -7.65 1.62 -8.85
CA TRP A 27 -6.44 1.23 -8.18
C TRP A 27 -6.55 1.62 -6.72
N ASP A 28 -6.40 0.63 -5.85
CA ASP A 28 -6.36 0.79 -4.41
C ASP A 28 -4.93 0.54 -3.94
N TRP A 29 -4.43 1.45 -3.09
CA TRP A 29 -3.15 1.25 -2.45
C TRP A 29 -3.11 1.81 -1.04
N TRP A 30 -2.17 1.28 -0.27
CA TRP A 30 -1.82 1.71 1.07
C TRP A 30 -0.33 1.89 1.11
N TRP A 31 0.14 3.00 1.66
CA TRP A 31 1.57 3.21 1.83
C TRP A 31 1.94 3.94 3.10
N TRP A 32 3.10 3.56 3.60
CA TRP A 32 3.80 4.22 4.68
C TRP A 32 5.06 4.87 4.15
N LEU A 33 5.35 6.09 4.59
CA LEU A 33 6.67 6.71 4.48
C LEU A 33 7.19 6.95 5.88
N VAL A 34 8.23 6.20 6.24
CA VAL A 34 8.92 6.28 7.52
C VAL A 34 10.19 7.10 7.35
N MET A 35 10.39 8.09 8.19
CA MET A 35 11.57 8.94 8.27
C MET A 35 12.30 8.62 9.57
N LEU A 36 13.54 8.15 9.48
CA LEU A 36 14.30 7.68 10.65
C LEU A 36 15.10 8.81 11.29
N GLU A 37 15.22 8.71 12.61
CA GLU A 37 15.92 9.64 13.49
C GLU A 37 17.14 8.98 14.13
N ASP A 38 18.10 9.82 14.53
CA ASP A 38 19.27 9.37 15.28
C ASP A 38 18.90 9.22 16.77
N GLU A 39 19.86 8.76 17.57
CA GLU A 39 19.66 8.58 19.03
C GLU A 39 19.27 9.88 19.75
N GLN A 40 19.58 11.05 19.17
CA GLN A 40 19.24 12.36 19.71
C GLN A 40 17.91 12.90 19.14
N GLY A 41 17.17 12.11 18.35
CA GLY A 41 15.89 12.51 17.74
C GLY A 41 16.04 13.46 16.56
N ARG A 42 17.24 13.57 15.97
CA ARG A 42 17.47 14.39 14.77
C ARG A 42 17.23 13.55 13.52
N PRO A 43 16.65 14.11 12.45
CA PRO A 43 16.47 13.38 11.20
C PRO A 43 17.82 12.88 10.66
N THR A 44 17.94 11.56 10.46
CA THR A 44 19.14 10.96 9.84
C THR A 44 19.20 11.18 8.33
N GLY A 45 18.08 11.60 7.75
CA GLY A 45 17.86 11.61 6.31
C GLY A 45 17.39 10.26 5.77
N LYS A 46 17.54 9.15 6.51
CA LYS A 46 17.11 7.81 6.06
C LYS A 46 15.59 7.72 5.98
N GLN A 47 15.09 7.12 4.90
CA GLN A 47 13.66 6.99 4.65
C GLN A 47 13.32 5.64 4.04
N LEU A 48 12.19 5.08 4.46
CA LEU A 48 11.59 3.89 3.87
C LEU A 48 10.20 4.24 3.38
N MET A 49 9.88 3.89 2.14
CA MET A 49 8.50 3.82 1.69
C MET A 49 8.13 2.38 1.40
N THR A 50 6.99 1.94 1.91
CA THR A 50 6.41 0.64 1.56
C THR A 50 4.97 0.83 1.10
N LEU A 51 4.61 0.13 0.03
CA LEU A 51 3.34 0.22 -0.68
C LEU A 51 2.76 -1.18 -0.88
N TRP A 52 1.49 -1.33 -0.55
CA TRP A 52 0.66 -2.47 -0.93
C TRP A 52 -0.38 -1.98 -1.91
N SER A 53 -0.53 -2.68 -3.03
CA SER A 53 -1.43 -2.21 -4.07
C SER A 53 -2.17 -3.35 -4.75
N THR A 54 -3.43 -3.08 -5.10
CA THR A 54 -4.28 -3.96 -5.91
C THR A 54 -4.99 -3.14 -6.97
N LYS A 55 -5.10 -3.69 -8.17
CA LYS A 55 -5.71 -2.99 -9.30
C LYS A 55 -6.75 -3.87 -9.98
N ASP A 56 -7.94 -3.33 -10.16
CA ASP A 56 -9.00 -3.98 -10.94
C ASP A 56 -8.68 -3.85 -12.43
N ALA A 57 -7.70 -4.62 -12.92
CA ALA A 57 -7.32 -4.65 -14.33
C ALA A 57 -7.11 -6.10 -14.78
N PRO A 58 -7.47 -6.46 -16.03
CA PRO A 58 -7.27 -7.82 -16.55
C PRO A 58 -5.78 -8.18 -16.75
N ARG A 59 -4.91 -7.17 -16.74
CA ARG A 59 -3.46 -7.28 -16.85
C ARG A 59 -2.82 -6.08 -16.15
N VAL A 60 -1.86 -6.35 -15.28
CA VAL A 60 -1.06 -5.33 -14.59
C VAL A 60 0.40 -5.59 -14.92
N GLU A 61 1.13 -4.53 -15.26
CA GLU A 61 2.56 -4.58 -15.55
C GLU A 61 3.28 -3.55 -14.67
N VAL A 62 4.25 -4.02 -13.88
CA VAL A 62 5.06 -3.17 -13.01
C VAL A 62 6.50 -3.61 -13.11
N ASN A 63 7.43 -2.71 -13.44
CA ASN A 63 8.87 -2.99 -13.48
C ASN A 63 9.25 -4.28 -14.22
N GLY A 64 8.63 -4.52 -15.38
CA GLY A 64 8.84 -5.74 -16.21
C GLY A 64 8.08 -6.98 -15.72
N GLN A 65 7.47 -6.94 -14.55
CA GLN A 65 6.61 -8.00 -14.03
C GLN A 65 5.17 -7.82 -14.53
N THR A 66 4.72 -8.67 -15.48
CA THR A 66 3.30 -8.76 -15.92
C THR A 66 2.48 -9.82 -15.16
N TRP A 67 1.35 -9.48 -14.54
CA TRP A 67 0.34 -10.44 -14.04
C TRP A 67 -1.06 -10.18 -14.57
N ARG A 68 -1.92 -11.18 -14.41
CA ARG A 68 -3.36 -11.10 -14.66
C ARG A 68 -4.04 -11.42 -13.32
N PRO A 69 -4.63 -10.43 -12.64
CA PRO A 69 -5.48 -10.69 -11.47
C PRO A 69 -6.57 -11.69 -11.83
N GLU A 70 -6.67 -12.80 -11.10
CA GLU A 70 -7.72 -13.81 -11.31
C GLU A 70 -8.90 -13.52 -10.38
N GLY A 71 -9.94 -12.92 -10.95
CA GLY A 71 -11.20 -12.70 -10.23
C GLY A 71 -11.23 -11.45 -9.36
N ARG A 72 -12.45 -11.10 -8.95
CA ARG A 72 -12.68 -9.99 -8.02
C ARG A 72 -12.38 -10.45 -6.60
N PRO A 73 -12.04 -9.52 -5.69
CA PRO A 73 -12.00 -9.80 -4.26
C PRO A 73 -13.32 -10.44 -3.83
N GLY A 74 -13.27 -11.70 -3.41
CA GLY A 74 -14.37 -12.31 -2.68
C GLY A 74 -14.32 -11.76 -1.25
N VAL A 75 -15.42 -11.17 -0.80
CA VAL A 75 -15.65 -10.97 0.63
C VAL A 75 -16.35 -12.23 1.14
N ASP A 76 -15.79 -12.88 2.15
CA ASP A 76 -16.47 -14.00 2.79
C ASP A 76 -17.58 -13.54 3.76
N ASP A 77 -18.33 -14.50 4.30
CA ASP A 77 -19.46 -14.24 5.21
C ASP A 77 -19.04 -13.56 6.53
N HIS A 78 -17.74 -13.52 6.82
CA HIS A 78 -17.16 -12.92 8.03
C HIS A 78 -16.43 -11.60 7.73
N GLY A 79 -16.54 -11.08 6.50
CA GLY A 79 -15.95 -9.81 6.10
C GLY A 79 -14.46 -9.89 5.73
N GLY A 80 -13.88 -11.08 5.67
CA GLY A 80 -12.54 -11.32 5.16
C GLY A 80 -12.48 -11.09 3.65
N MET A 81 -11.41 -10.47 3.16
CA MET A 81 -11.21 -10.21 1.72
C MET A 81 -9.86 -10.73 1.26
N SER A 82 -9.83 -11.40 0.10
CA SER A 82 -8.60 -11.78 -0.59
C SER A 82 -8.41 -10.97 -1.86
N LEU A 83 -7.20 -10.46 -2.08
CA LEU A 83 -6.86 -9.50 -3.14
C LEU A 83 -5.61 -9.96 -3.86
N ASP A 84 -5.62 -10.00 -5.19
CA ASP A 84 -4.36 -10.05 -5.92
C ASP A 84 -3.69 -8.69 -5.90
N GLY A 85 -2.42 -8.66 -5.52
CA GLY A 85 -1.68 -7.42 -5.37
C GLY A 85 -0.19 -7.58 -5.45
N MET A 86 0.47 -6.51 -5.04
CA MET A 86 1.92 -6.42 -5.03
C MET A 86 2.34 -5.52 -3.87
N VAL A 87 3.38 -5.97 -3.16
CA VAL A 87 4.10 -5.17 -2.19
C VAL A 87 5.37 -4.63 -2.83
N CYS A 88 5.64 -3.35 -2.62
CA CYS A 88 6.83 -2.67 -3.11
C CYS A 88 7.44 -1.82 -2.01
N ALA A 89 8.76 -1.68 -2.01
CA ALA A 89 9.45 -0.75 -1.14
C ALA A 89 10.64 -0.10 -1.85
N TRP A 90 10.96 1.10 -1.40
CA TRP A 90 12.22 1.77 -1.71
C TRP A 90 12.88 2.28 -0.44
N TRP A 91 14.19 2.44 -0.47
CA TRP A 91 14.98 2.88 0.69
C TRP A 91 15.91 4.03 0.30
N PHE A 92 15.90 5.11 1.05
CA PHE A 92 16.89 6.17 0.93
C PHE A 92 17.80 6.12 2.16
N ASP A 93 19.11 5.96 1.96
CA ASP A 93 20.06 5.78 3.05
C ASP A 93 20.60 7.09 3.66
N GLY A 94 20.08 8.24 3.20
CA GLY A 94 20.57 9.57 3.54
C GLY A 94 21.48 10.19 2.47
N GLN A 95 21.97 9.39 1.51
CA GLN A 95 22.83 9.83 0.40
C GLN A 95 22.33 9.35 -0.96
N MET A 96 21.93 8.10 -1.07
CA MET A 96 21.52 7.42 -2.30
C MET A 96 20.12 6.82 -2.17
N MET A 97 19.39 6.90 -3.29
CA MET A 97 18.10 6.23 -3.48
C MET A 97 18.34 4.78 -3.90
N HIS A 98 17.92 3.83 -3.08
CA HIS A 98 17.85 2.41 -3.40
C HIS A 98 16.44 2.09 -3.88
N ASP A 99 16.31 2.07 -5.21
CA ASP A 99 15.06 1.81 -5.89
C ASP A 99 14.67 0.33 -5.84
N ALA A 100 13.38 0.04 -5.66
CA ALA A 100 12.81 -1.32 -5.70
C ALA A 100 13.53 -2.36 -4.79
N VAL A 101 13.88 -1.98 -3.56
CA VAL A 101 14.45 -2.92 -2.56
C VAL A 101 13.50 -4.07 -2.23
N LEU A 102 12.20 -3.89 -2.51
CA LEU A 102 11.19 -4.95 -2.53
C LEU A 102 10.25 -4.70 -3.70
N ALA A 103 9.94 -5.73 -4.48
CA ALA A 103 8.90 -5.74 -5.50
C ALA A 103 8.39 -7.16 -5.70
N LYS A 104 7.34 -7.54 -4.97
CA LYS A 104 6.84 -8.91 -4.96
C LYS A 104 5.33 -8.96 -5.11
N ARG A 105 4.87 -9.81 -6.03
CA ARG A 105 3.46 -10.15 -6.14
C ARG A 105 3.02 -11.02 -5.00
N CYS A 106 1.80 -10.80 -4.58
CA CYS A 106 1.22 -11.54 -3.47
C CYS A 106 -0.30 -11.55 -3.57
N SER A 107 -0.90 -12.58 -2.99
CA SER A 107 -2.28 -12.49 -2.55
C SER A 107 -2.26 -11.77 -1.19
N MET A 108 -3.05 -10.72 -1.07
CA MET A 108 -3.17 -9.94 0.15
C MET A 108 -4.50 -10.25 0.81
N VAL A 109 -4.51 -10.38 2.13
CA VAL A 109 -5.75 -10.68 2.86
C VAL A 109 -6.04 -9.57 3.85
N VAL A 110 -7.27 -9.07 3.79
CA VAL A 110 -7.79 -8.13 4.77
C VAL A 110 -8.75 -8.90 5.65
N LEU A 111 -8.35 -9.14 6.89
CA LEU A 111 -9.20 -9.78 7.90
C LEU A 111 -9.66 -8.74 8.92
N PRO A 112 -10.94 -8.77 9.31
CA PRO A 112 -11.41 -8.17 10.56
C PRO A 112 -10.79 -8.84 11.78
N GLY A 113 -10.67 -8.12 12.90
CA GLY A 113 -10.10 -8.66 14.15
C GLY A 113 -10.83 -9.87 14.72
N GLU A 114 -12.14 -9.95 14.50
CA GLU A 114 -12.99 -11.05 14.97
C GLU A 114 -13.11 -12.21 13.97
N HIS A 115 -12.31 -12.22 12.90
CA HIS A 115 -12.44 -13.21 11.83
C HIS A 115 -12.02 -14.63 12.29
N PRO A 116 -12.85 -15.68 12.08
CA PRO A 116 -12.62 -17.01 12.65
C PRO A 116 -11.52 -17.84 11.96
N SER A 117 -10.92 -17.32 10.88
CA SER A 117 -9.93 -18.07 10.07
C SER A 117 -8.66 -18.45 10.84
N GLY A 118 -8.39 -17.87 12.01
CA GLY A 118 -7.29 -18.30 12.86
C GLY A 118 -5.90 -18.20 12.21
N LEU A 119 -5.76 -17.46 11.10
CA LEU A 119 -4.47 -16.95 10.65
C LEU A 119 -4.01 -16.05 11.78
N GLU A 120 -3.19 -16.59 12.70
CA GLU A 120 -2.89 -16.00 14.00
C GLU A 120 -2.64 -14.50 13.85
N ALA A 121 -3.68 -13.72 14.16
CA ALA A 121 -3.50 -12.39 14.68
C ALA A 121 -2.52 -12.57 15.83
N THR A 122 -1.28 -12.14 15.66
CA THR A 122 -0.33 -12.11 16.78
C THR A 122 -1.08 -11.45 17.94
N PRO A 123 -1.14 -12.06 19.14
CA PRO A 123 -2.02 -11.59 20.20
C PRO A 123 -1.91 -10.06 20.41
N GLY A 124 -3.01 -9.33 20.18
CA GLY A 124 -3.06 -7.85 20.21
C GLY A 124 -3.16 -7.15 18.85
N ARG A 125 -3.05 -7.85 17.72
CA ARG A 125 -3.15 -7.30 16.35
C ARG A 125 -4.50 -7.67 15.72
N ALA A 126 -5.16 -6.74 15.04
CA ALA A 126 -6.58 -6.88 14.73
C ALA A 126 -6.94 -6.80 13.25
N TRP A 127 -6.36 -5.85 12.54
CA TRP A 127 -6.80 -5.56 11.18
C TRP A 127 -5.64 -5.56 10.21
N GLY A 128 -5.83 -6.19 9.06
CA GLY A 128 -4.89 -6.13 7.93
C GLY A 128 -3.71 -7.10 8.07
N ARG A 129 -3.71 -8.15 7.24
CA ARG A 129 -2.51 -8.93 6.96
C ARG A 129 -2.30 -9.00 5.45
N LEU A 130 -1.79 -7.92 4.91
CA LEU A 130 -1.38 -7.82 3.51
C LEU A 130 0.13 -8.08 3.49
N PRO A 131 0.75 -9.21 3.06
CA PRO A 131 0.29 -10.32 2.23
C PRO A 131 0.34 -11.75 2.83
N LEU A 132 -0.26 -12.71 2.11
CA LEU A 132 0.01 -14.15 2.19
C LEU A 132 1.23 -14.49 1.33
N LEU A 133 2.39 -14.53 1.98
CA LEU A 133 3.65 -15.02 1.42
C LEU A 133 4.32 -15.94 2.44
N ASP A 134 5.30 -16.73 2.00
CA ASP A 134 6.19 -17.46 2.91
C ASP A 134 7.00 -16.48 3.78
N GLU A 135 7.28 -15.30 3.23
CA GLU A 135 7.84 -14.14 3.92
C GLU A 135 6.75 -13.27 4.55
N ASP A 136 7.10 -12.53 5.59
CA ASP A 136 6.23 -11.58 6.25
C ASP A 136 6.48 -10.16 5.74
N TYR A 137 5.68 -9.70 4.79
CA TYR A 137 5.67 -8.30 4.33
C TYR A 137 4.42 -7.56 4.78
N SER A 138 3.97 -7.80 6.01
CA SER A 138 2.65 -7.37 6.45
C SER A 138 2.59 -6.07 7.23
N MET A 139 1.42 -5.43 7.16
CA MET A 139 1.07 -4.32 8.04
C MET A 139 -0.36 -4.48 8.50
N GLY A 140 -0.64 -3.91 9.66
CA GLY A 140 -1.96 -3.90 10.24
C GLY A 140 -2.13 -2.89 11.37
N MET A 141 -3.31 -2.91 11.98
CA MET A 141 -3.70 -2.05 13.09
C MET A 141 -4.19 -2.91 14.27
N ASP A 142 -4.01 -2.42 15.49
CA ASP A 142 -4.55 -3.06 16.70
C ASP A 142 -6.06 -2.79 16.84
N ASP A 143 -6.76 -3.66 17.58
CA ASP A 143 -8.25 -3.65 17.69
C ASP A 143 -8.75 -2.35 18.32
N ASP A 144 -7.98 -1.87 19.30
CA ASP A 144 -8.26 -0.66 20.05
C ASP A 144 -7.83 0.61 19.30
N GLY A 145 -7.25 0.48 18.10
CA GLY A 145 -6.73 1.60 17.31
C GLY A 145 -5.55 2.32 17.96
N SER A 146 -4.86 1.68 18.92
CA SER A 146 -3.73 2.27 19.65
C SER A 146 -2.48 2.44 18.78
N GLY A 147 -2.32 1.59 17.77
CA GLY A 147 -1.15 1.62 16.91
C GLY A 147 -1.30 0.78 15.65
N PHE A 148 -0.47 1.08 14.66
CA PHE A 148 -0.20 0.19 13.55
C PHE A 148 1.09 -0.58 13.79
N TRP A 149 1.25 -1.68 13.08
CA TRP A 149 2.48 -2.44 12.99
C TRP A 149 2.84 -2.64 11.51
N LEU A 150 4.13 -2.74 11.24
CA LEU A 150 4.70 -2.92 9.91
C LEU A 150 5.89 -3.87 10.01
N THR A 151 5.83 -5.00 9.31
CA THR A 151 6.86 -6.03 9.29
C THR A 151 7.30 -6.29 7.85
N LEU A 152 8.62 -6.30 7.61
CA LEU A 152 9.23 -6.72 6.35
C LEU A 152 10.36 -7.72 6.62
N ASN A 153 10.13 -9.01 6.38
CA ASN A 153 11.08 -10.06 6.73
C ASN A 153 10.85 -11.38 5.95
N PRO A 154 11.88 -11.97 5.31
CA PRO A 154 13.19 -11.42 4.99
C PRO A 154 13.13 -10.47 3.80
N MET A 155 13.99 -9.47 3.76
CA MET A 155 14.20 -8.65 2.57
C MET A 155 14.92 -9.44 1.46
N PRO A 156 14.67 -9.12 0.17
CA PRO A 156 15.39 -9.72 -0.95
C PRO A 156 16.92 -9.55 -0.87
N GLU A 157 17.65 -10.48 -1.46
CA GLU A 157 19.11 -10.39 -1.56
C GLU A 157 19.54 -9.09 -2.26
N GLY A 158 20.52 -8.39 -1.67
CA GLY A 158 20.98 -7.09 -2.16
C GLY A 158 20.22 -5.88 -1.60
N ALA A 159 19.16 -6.08 -0.80
CA ALA A 159 18.53 -5.00 -0.07
C ALA A 159 19.49 -4.39 1.00
N PRO A 160 19.38 -3.09 1.32
CA PRO A 160 20.25 -2.42 2.30
C PRO A 160 20.10 -2.92 3.75
N PHE A 161 19.04 -3.67 4.04
CA PHE A 161 18.76 -4.29 5.34
C PHE A 161 18.07 -5.64 5.10
N SER A 162 18.15 -6.55 6.06
CA SER A 162 17.61 -7.91 5.97
C SER A 162 16.21 -8.07 6.57
N SER A 163 15.86 -7.25 7.58
CA SER A 163 14.58 -7.35 8.28
C SER A 163 14.20 -6.01 8.91
N LEU A 164 12.89 -5.79 9.04
CA LEU A 164 12.31 -4.62 9.67
C LEU A 164 11.02 -4.98 10.40
N ASP A 165 10.88 -4.48 11.63
CA ASP A 165 9.64 -4.52 12.40
C ASP A 165 9.45 -3.16 13.08
N LEU A 166 8.33 -2.50 12.80
CA LEU A 166 8.02 -1.18 13.32
C LEU A 166 6.63 -1.14 13.95
N ARG A 167 6.56 -0.47 15.09
CA ARG A 167 5.34 -0.01 15.74
C ARG A 167 5.12 1.47 15.43
N LEU A 168 3.87 1.81 15.11
CA LEU A 168 3.46 3.13 14.64
C LEU A 168 2.34 3.66 15.52
N GLU A 169 2.65 4.66 16.36
CA GLU A 169 1.75 5.16 17.39
C GLU A 169 1.34 6.62 17.13
N PRO A 170 0.21 7.07 17.70
CA PRO A 170 -0.19 8.46 17.62
C PRO A 170 0.87 9.42 18.20
N ALA A 171 1.27 10.39 17.39
CA ALA A 171 2.24 11.43 17.74
C ALA A 171 1.58 12.63 18.43
N SER A 172 0.46 13.09 17.88
CA SER A 172 -0.33 14.20 18.43
C SER A 172 -1.74 14.16 17.87
N GLU A 173 -2.70 14.75 18.58
CA GLU A 173 -4.08 14.86 18.12
C GLU A 173 -4.17 15.42 16.69
N ARG A 174 -3.50 16.54 16.41
CA ARG A 174 -3.56 17.18 15.08
C ARG A 174 -3.00 16.30 13.95
N LEU A 175 -1.90 15.60 14.20
CA LEU A 175 -1.19 14.83 13.16
C LEU A 175 -1.74 13.40 13.00
N SER A 176 -2.24 12.83 14.09
CA SER A 176 -2.70 11.44 14.18
C SER A 176 -4.23 11.34 14.15
N THR A 177 -4.90 12.39 13.67
CA THR A 177 -6.31 12.34 13.28
C THR A 177 -6.41 11.95 11.80
N ALA A 178 -7.13 10.88 11.50
CA ALA A 178 -7.49 10.44 10.17
C ALA A 178 -8.29 11.54 9.46
N ARG A 179 -7.86 11.87 8.24
CA ARG A 179 -8.54 12.86 7.40
C ARG A 179 -8.85 12.26 6.06
N GLU A 180 -10.09 12.45 5.64
CA GLU A 180 -10.52 12.06 4.30
C GLU A 180 -10.44 13.25 3.34
N ALA A 181 -10.13 12.95 2.09
CA ALA A 181 -10.25 13.86 0.97
C ALA A 181 -10.81 13.07 -0.22
N THR A 182 -11.95 13.52 -0.73
CA THR A 182 -12.61 12.90 -1.89
C THR A 182 -12.83 13.94 -2.98
N ALA A 183 -12.70 13.52 -4.23
CA ALA A 183 -13.06 14.33 -5.39
C ALA A 183 -13.68 13.44 -6.45
N THR A 184 -14.79 13.90 -7.03
CA THR A 184 -15.42 13.26 -8.20
C THR A 184 -15.37 14.21 -9.38
N TYR A 185 -14.90 13.69 -10.51
CA TYR A 185 -14.77 14.37 -11.79
C TYR A 185 -15.78 13.81 -12.80
N ALA A 186 -15.79 14.40 -14.00
CA ALA A 186 -16.62 13.93 -15.11
C ALA A 186 -16.40 12.44 -15.40
N ALA A 187 -17.45 11.76 -15.88
CA ALA A 187 -17.47 10.33 -16.20
C ALA A 187 -17.23 9.38 -15.00
N GLY A 188 -17.46 9.84 -13.77
CA GLY A 188 -17.32 9.01 -12.57
C GLY A 188 -15.87 8.75 -12.15
N LEU A 189 -14.91 9.46 -12.75
CA LEU A 189 -13.51 9.45 -12.31
C LEU A 189 -13.38 10.18 -10.97
N GLY A 190 -12.35 9.88 -10.21
CA GLY A 190 -12.19 10.50 -8.89
C GLY A 190 -11.17 9.80 -8.02
N TYR A 191 -11.03 10.28 -6.80
CA TYR A 191 -10.22 9.64 -5.78
C TYR A 191 -10.86 9.76 -4.40
N ASP A 192 -10.53 8.82 -3.53
CA ASP A 192 -10.71 8.90 -2.09
C ASP A 192 -9.36 8.67 -1.43
N ILE A 193 -8.98 9.57 -0.53
CA ILE A 193 -7.72 9.51 0.21
C ILE A 193 -8.06 9.56 1.69
N LEU A 194 -7.61 8.57 2.44
CA LEU A 194 -7.54 8.61 3.90
C LEU A 194 -6.08 8.77 4.29
N ARG A 195 -5.77 9.77 5.12
CA ARG A 195 -4.38 10.09 5.50
C ARG A 195 -4.21 10.30 7.01
N LEU A 196 -3.07 9.86 7.51
CA LEU A 196 -2.55 10.21 8.84
C LEU A 196 -1.29 11.05 8.62
N HIS A 197 -1.32 12.30 9.08
CA HIS A 197 -0.26 13.28 8.79
C HIS A 197 1.03 13.07 9.57
N GLY A 198 0.96 12.37 10.70
CA GLY A 198 2.15 12.06 11.47
C GLY A 198 1.86 11.05 12.56
N THR A 199 2.77 10.10 12.67
CA THR A 199 2.81 9.02 13.65
C THR A 199 4.25 8.92 14.17
N ARG A 200 4.43 8.39 15.37
CA ARG A 200 5.76 8.01 15.87
C ARG A 200 6.06 6.60 15.41
N ALA A 201 7.24 6.38 14.87
CA ALA A 201 7.73 5.07 14.50
C ALA A 201 8.81 4.63 15.49
N ALA A 202 8.72 3.40 15.99
CA ALA A 202 9.76 2.79 16.81
C ALA A 202 9.79 1.28 16.56
N GLY A 203 10.95 0.66 16.61
CA GLY A 203 11.08 -0.77 16.39
C GLY A 203 12.51 -1.16 16.09
N GLN A 204 12.71 -2.12 15.19
CA GLN A 204 14.02 -2.67 14.86
C GLN A 204 14.24 -2.78 13.35
N ILE A 205 15.48 -2.53 12.93
CA ILE A 205 16.01 -2.85 11.59
C ILE A 205 17.26 -3.69 11.81
N ASP A 206 17.29 -4.92 11.29
CA ASP A 206 18.39 -5.88 11.51
C ASP A 206 18.75 -6.07 13.00
N GLY A 207 17.73 -6.02 13.86
CA GLY A 207 17.87 -6.13 15.33
C GLY A 207 18.37 -4.85 16.02
N ALA A 208 18.76 -3.81 15.28
CA ALA A 208 19.13 -2.52 15.86
C ALA A 208 17.88 -1.67 16.13
N GLU A 209 17.77 -1.08 17.31
CA GLU A 209 16.66 -0.20 17.65
C GLU A 209 16.67 1.07 16.79
N VAL A 210 15.49 1.40 16.25
CA VAL A 210 15.29 2.61 15.45
C VAL A 210 14.09 3.40 15.95
N ARG A 211 14.13 4.71 15.71
CA ARG A 211 13.05 5.66 16.01
C ARG A 211 12.84 6.57 14.81
N GLY A 212 11.67 7.18 14.74
CA GLY A 212 11.36 8.13 13.70
C GLY A 212 9.93 8.60 13.72
N THR A 213 9.51 9.12 12.58
CA THR A 213 8.12 9.48 12.32
C THR A 213 7.64 8.83 11.04
N ALA A 214 6.34 8.63 10.90
CA ALA A 214 5.78 8.11 9.66
C ALA A 214 4.50 8.80 9.23
N TYR A 215 4.33 8.83 7.91
CA TYR A 215 3.16 9.32 7.20
C TYR A 215 2.45 8.15 6.53
N PHE A 216 1.12 8.14 6.58
CA PHE A 216 0.31 7.09 5.98
C PHE A 216 -0.73 7.66 5.04
N GLN A 217 -0.94 6.96 3.93
CA GLN A 217 -2.15 7.10 3.14
C GLN A 217 -2.70 5.77 2.69
N LYS A 218 -4.02 5.70 2.71
CA LYS A 218 -4.80 4.86 1.82
C LYS A 218 -5.33 5.72 0.69
N VAL A 219 -5.26 5.23 -0.54
CA VAL A 219 -5.85 5.89 -1.70
C VAL A 219 -6.61 4.88 -2.54
N LYS A 220 -7.83 5.27 -2.92
CA LYS A 220 -8.53 4.72 -4.06
C LYS A 220 -8.50 5.76 -5.16
N VAL A 221 -8.00 5.42 -6.35
CA VAL A 221 -8.05 6.30 -7.52
C VAL A 221 -8.76 5.60 -8.68
N GLN A 222 -9.57 6.38 -9.39
CA GLN A 222 -10.27 6.00 -10.60
C GLN A 222 -9.90 6.99 -11.68
N ALA A 223 -8.79 6.71 -12.35
CA ALA A 223 -8.27 7.55 -13.41
C ALA A 223 -7.54 6.69 -14.45
N PRO A 224 -7.47 7.12 -15.72
CA PRO A 224 -6.52 6.57 -16.67
C PRO A 224 -5.13 6.72 -16.05
N SER A 225 -4.55 5.60 -15.64
CA SER A 225 -3.32 5.63 -14.83
C SER A 225 -2.20 6.28 -15.64
N VAL A 226 -1.80 7.49 -15.24
CA VAL A 226 -0.49 8.05 -15.60
C VAL A 226 0.59 7.15 -14.98
N PRO A 227 1.67 6.85 -15.71
CA PRO A 227 2.75 6.02 -15.18
C PRO A 227 3.29 6.68 -13.92
N TRP A 228 3.12 6.00 -12.78
CA TRP A 228 3.86 6.37 -11.58
C TRP A 228 5.17 5.59 -11.57
N TYR A 229 6.14 6.09 -10.82
CA TYR A 229 7.53 5.58 -10.72
C TYR A 229 7.64 4.07 -10.41
N TRP A 230 6.54 3.43 -9.99
CA TRP A 230 6.46 2.00 -9.67
C TRP A 230 5.32 1.24 -10.39
N GLY A 231 4.81 1.70 -11.54
CA GLY A 231 3.85 0.88 -12.29
C GLY A 231 3.26 1.49 -13.57
N SER A 232 3.43 0.78 -14.69
CA SER A 232 2.85 1.12 -15.99
C SER A 232 1.77 0.11 -16.36
N CYS A 233 0.48 0.44 -16.19
CA CYS A 233 -0.57 -0.40 -16.74
C CYS A 233 -0.91 -0.01 -18.17
N THR A 234 -0.49 -0.82 -19.14
CA THR A 234 -0.99 -0.75 -20.51
C THR A 234 -2.16 -1.73 -20.68
N SER A 235 -3.38 -1.20 -20.90
CA SER A 235 -4.51 -2.02 -21.37
C SER A 235 -4.37 -2.23 -22.88
N PRO A 236 -4.38 -3.48 -23.40
CA PRO A 236 -4.31 -3.75 -24.83
C PRO A 236 -5.70 -3.60 -25.46
N THR A 237 -6.23 -2.38 -25.50
CA THR A 237 -7.44 -2.07 -26.27
C THR A 237 -7.33 -0.71 -26.95
N ALA A 238 -6.23 -0.52 -27.68
CA ALA A 238 -6.16 0.41 -28.79
C ALA A 238 -5.42 -0.29 -29.93
N ARG A 239 -5.96 -1.43 -30.38
CA ARG A 239 -5.62 -1.96 -31.71
C ARG A 239 -6.47 -1.16 -32.69
N THR A 240 -6.00 0.04 -33.04
CA THR A 240 -6.53 0.75 -34.21
C THR A 240 -6.25 -0.14 -35.40
N SER A 241 -7.32 -0.73 -35.93
CA SER A 241 -7.35 -1.34 -37.24
C SER A 241 -7.12 -0.24 -38.28
N THR A 242 -5.87 0.03 -38.62
CA THR A 242 -5.55 0.70 -39.88
C THR A 242 -5.65 -0.35 -40.98
N GLY A 243 -6.87 -0.46 -41.52
CA GLY A 243 -7.10 -1.13 -42.79
C GLY A 243 -6.22 -0.49 -43.86
N SER A 244 -5.43 -1.33 -44.51
CA SER A 244 -4.68 -1.04 -45.72
C SER A 244 -5.62 -0.58 -46.84
N SER A 245 -5.44 0.65 -47.32
CA SER A 245 -5.81 1.01 -48.69
C SER A 245 -4.60 1.69 -49.33
N HIS A 246 -3.80 0.89 -50.04
CA HIS A 246 -2.83 1.37 -50.99
C HIS A 246 -3.58 1.75 -52.28
N THR A 247 -3.70 3.04 -52.55
CA THR A 247 -3.92 3.56 -53.90
C THR A 247 -2.60 4.15 -54.38
N SER A 248 -1.91 3.41 -55.24
CA SER A 248 -0.81 3.94 -56.05
C SER A 248 -1.37 4.88 -57.13
N PRO A 249 -0.73 6.01 -57.42
CA PRO A 249 -0.84 6.63 -58.73
C PRO A 249 0.32 6.13 -59.61
N GLN A 250 -0.01 5.64 -60.79
CA GLN A 250 0.92 5.53 -61.92
C GLN A 250 0.37 6.46 -63.02
N PRO A 251 1.24 6.99 -63.89
CA PRO A 251 1.00 8.17 -64.73
C PRO A 251 -0.06 7.97 -65.82
#